data_AF-A0A534A795-F1
#
_entry.id   AF-A0A534A795-F1
#
_cell.length_a   1.000
_cell.length_b   1.000
_cell.length_c   1.000
_cell.angle_alpha   90.00
_cell.angle_beta   90.00
_cell.angle_gamma   90.00
#
_symmetry.space_group_name_H-M   'P 1'
#
loop_
_entity.id
_entity.type
_entity.pdbx_description
1 polymer ?
#
loop_
_entity_poly.entity_id
_entity_poly.type
_entity_poly.pdbx_seq_one_letter_code
_entity_poly.pdbx_strand_id
1 'polypeptide(L)'
;MQGEATSALGGVMRDVRFAFGELFRGYKLDADQEMTIEVLFGLLGGLAQADGLVTSEEAAFVNRLMDELELSTRARELANDAFLRGRRKQLDIDAEIARFLARYPKGTPEVTRLYDSVVRLAAADLRLRPGERVFLERFTAGLGFSPVALEVKLKQVMPAAPPKT
;
A
#
# COMPACT_ATOMS: atom_id res chain seq x y z
N MET A 1 17.26 -11.39 -16.05
CA MET A 1 16.22 -10.37 -15.75
C MET A 1 15.42 -10.64 -14.47
N GLN A 2 15.40 -11.86 -13.88
CA GLN A 2 14.65 -12.12 -12.63
C GLN A 2 15.31 -11.55 -11.34
N GLY A 3 16.57 -11.11 -11.39
CA GLY A 3 17.31 -10.60 -10.21
C GLY A 3 17.07 -9.12 -9.86
N GLU A 4 16.63 -8.29 -10.82
CA GLU A 4 16.39 -6.86 -10.56
C GLU A 4 15.01 -6.62 -9.91
N ALA A 5 13.97 -7.33 -10.37
CA ALA A 5 12.63 -7.21 -9.81
C ALA A 5 12.54 -7.71 -8.36
N THR A 6 13.25 -8.79 -8.03
CA THR A 6 13.34 -9.31 -6.65
C THR A 6 14.10 -8.36 -5.72
N SER A 7 15.13 -7.67 -6.24
CA SER A 7 15.87 -6.65 -5.51
C SER A 7 15.04 -5.38 -5.25
N ALA A 8 14.32 -4.90 -6.27
CA ALA A 8 13.43 -3.73 -6.16
C ALA A 8 12.31 -3.97 -5.14
N LEU A 9 11.65 -5.14 -5.22
CA LEU A 9 10.63 -5.55 -4.25
C LEU A 9 11.20 -5.61 -2.83
N GLY A 10 12.40 -6.17 -2.65
CA GLY A 10 13.07 -6.24 -1.35
C GLY A 10 13.38 -4.85 -0.75
N GLY A 11 13.74 -3.88 -1.59
CA GLY A 11 13.93 -2.48 -1.17
C GLY A 11 12.64 -1.83 -0.70
N VAL A 12 11.55 -1.97 -1.48
CA VAL A 12 10.22 -1.45 -1.12
C VAL A 12 9.72 -2.04 0.20
N MET A 13 9.86 -3.37 0.37
CA MET A 13 9.46 -4.06 1.59
C MET A 13 10.18 -3.49 2.83
N ARG A 14 11.49 -3.27 2.72
CA ARG A 14 12.29 -2.68 3.80
C ARG A 14 11.88 -1.24 4.13
N ASP A 15 11.60 -0.42 3.12
CA ASP A 15 11.11 0.95 3.34
C ASP A 15 9.78 0.96 4.10
N VAL A 16 8.87 0.04 3.75
CA VAL A 16 7.57 -0.11 4.41
C VAL A 16 7.73 -0.64 5.84
N ARG A 17 8.70 -1.52 6.09
CA ARG A 17 9.10 -1.91 7.45
C ARG A 17 9.59 -0.73 8.27
N PHE A 18 10.43 0.13 7.71
CA PHE A 18 10.88 1.33 8.43
C PHE A 18 9.73 2.31 8.68
N ALA A 19 8.77 2.39 7.76
CA ALA A 19 7.57 3.18 7.93
C ALA A 19 6.69 2.64 9.06
N PHE A 20 6.37 1.35 9.12
CA PHE A 20 5.35 0.84 10.04
C PHE A 20 5.86 -0.10 11.13
N GLY A 21 7.10 -0.53 11.10
CA GLY A 21 7.62 -1.56 12.00
C GLY A 21 7.56 -1.18 13.47
N GLU A 22 7.85 0.09 13.82
CA GLU A 22 7.66 0.56 15.21
C GLU A 22 6.17 0.61 15.59
N LEU A 23 5.29 0.91 14.62
CA LEU A 23 3.86 0.97 14.86
C LEU A 23 3.29 -0.41 15.21
N PHE A 24 3.83 -1.50 14.66
CA PHE A 24 3.27 -2.85 14.85
C PHE A 24 4.05 -3.74 15.82
N ARG A 25 5.12 -3.24 16.46
CA ARG A 25 6.02 -4.02 17.34
C ARG A 25 5.46 -4.40 18.73
N GLY A 26 4.18 -4.16 19.00
CA GLY A 26 3.52 -4.47 20.26
C GLY A 26 2.87 -5.85 20.31
N TYR A 27 2.81 -6.45 21.51
CA TYR A 27 2.08 -7.71 21.74
C TYR A 27 0.56 -7.57 21.64
N LYS A 28 0.04 -6.34 21.82
CA LYS A 28 -1.38 -6.01 21.68
C LYS A 28 -1.52 -4.89 20.67
N LEU A 29 -2.53 -5.01 19.81
CA LEU A 29 -2.92 -3.94 18.90
C LEU A 29 -3.88 -3.01 19.66
N ASP A 30 -3.62 -1.72 19.60
CA ASP A 30 -4.61 -0.70 19.92
C ASP A 30 -5.51 -0.40 18.71
N ALA A 31 -6.57 0.37 18.94
CA ALA A 31 -7.56 0.66 17.91
C ALA A 31 -6.98 1.44 16.70
N ASP A 32 -5.93 2.23 16.91
CA ASP A 32 -5.31 3.01 15.85
C ASP A 32 -4.41 2.15 14.97
N GLN A 33 -3.69 1.20 15.59
CA GLN A 33 -2.91 0.17 14.92
C GLN A 33 -3.82 -0.76 14.10
N GLU A 34 -4.93 -1.23 14.69
CA GLU A 34 -5.93 -2.05 13.99
C GLU A 34 -6.49 -1.31 12.77
N MET A 35 -6.95 -0.07 12.96
CA MET A 35 -7.48 0.76 11.89
C MET A 35 -6.44 1.00 10.78
N THR A 36 -5.18 1.25 11.14
CA THR A 36 -4.09 1.45 10.17
C THR A 36 -3.84 0.19 9.34
N ILE A 37 -3.84 -0.99 9.97
CA ILE A 37 -3.73 -2.29 9.26
C ILE A 37 -4.91 -2.46 8.31
N GLU A 38 -6.14 -2.23 8.78
CA GLU A 38 -7.33 -2.38 7.97
C GLU A 38 -7.33 -1.45 6.75
N VAL A 39 -6.95 -0.19 6.92
CA VAL A 39 -6.87 0.78 5.83
C VAL A 39 -5.76 0.38 4.86
N LEU A 40 -4.55 0.09 5.34
CA LEU A 40 -3.42 -0.26 4.48
C LEU A 40 -3.73 -1.50 3.61
N PHE A 41 -4.14 -2.61 4.24
CA PHE A 41 -4.41 -3.84 3.51
C PHE A 41 -5.70 -3.76 2.69
N GLY A 42 -6.70 -3.00 3.14
CA GLY A 42 -7.90 -2.69 2.35
C GLY A 42 -7.56 -1.96 1.05
N LEU A 43 -6.72 -0.92 1.11
CA LEU A 43 -6.26 -0.18 -0.05
C LEU A 43 -5.45 -1.08 -1.02
N LEU A 44 -4.58 -1.94 -0.51
CA LEU A 44 -3.85 -2.91 -1.33
C LEU A 44 -4.78 -3.90 -2.02
N GLY A 45 -5.86 -4.32 -1.35
CA GLY A 45 -6.90 -5.17 -1.95
C GLY A 45 -7.65 -4.43 -3.05
N GLY A 46 -7.95 -3.15 -2.86
CA GLY A 46 -8.57 -2.29 -3.86
C GLY A 46 -7.69 -2.10 -5.10
N LEU A 47 -6.39 -1.88 -4.90
CA LEU A 47 -5.38 -1.80 -5.98
C LEU A 47 -5.35 -3.09 -6.80
N ALA A 48 -5.20 -4.24 -6.14
CA ALA A 48 -5.22 -5.57 -6.78
C ALA A 48 -6.50 -5.78 -7.62
N GLN A 49 -7.65 -5.30 -7.14
CA GLN A 49 -8.92 -5.42 -7.85
C GLN A 49 -9.12 -4.41 -8.99
N ALA A 50 -8.37 -3.30 -9.04
CA ALA A 50 -8.65 -2.18 -9.95
C ALA A 50 -8.65 -2.60 -11.42
N ASP A 51 -7.75 -3.51 -11.82
CA ASP A 51 -7.69 -4.08 -13.17
C ASP A 51 -8.35 -5.46 -13.28
N GLY A 52 -8.84 -6.01 -12.16
CA GLY A 52 -9.59 -7.27 -12.09
C GLY A 52 -8.77 -8.54 -12.32
N LEU A 53 -7.45 -8.43 -12.43
CA LEU A 53 -6.53 -9.55 -12.61
C LEU A 53 -6.13 -10.12 -11.27
N VAL A 54 -6.90 -11.10 -10.78
CA VAL A 54 -6.49 -11.88 -9.61
C VAL A 54 -5.36 -12.81 -9.99
N THR A 55 -4.20 -12.65 -9.37
CA THR A 55 -3.06 -13.55 -9.61
C THR A 55 -2.61 -14.23 -8.32
N SER A 56 -1.99 -15.40 -8.43
CA SER A 56 -1.34 -16.06 -7.29
C SER A 56 -0.19 -15.23 -6.69
N GLU A 57 0.33 -14.27 -7.45
CA GLU A 57 1.42 -13.39 -7.04
C GLU A 57 0.97 -12.37 -5.98
N GLU A 58 -0.31 -11.98 -5.98
CA GLU A 58 -0.89 -11.02 -5.02
C GLU A 58 -0.94 -11.59 -3.60
N ALA A 59 -1.45 -12.81 -3.43
CA ALA A 59 -1.51 -13.45 -2.13
C ALA A 59 -0.09 -13.68 -1.55
N ALA A 60 0.85 -14.06 -2.42
CA ALA A 60 2.25 -14.20 -2.02
C ALA A 60 2.88 -12.85 -1.65
N PHE A 61 2.56 -11.79 -2.37
CA PHE A 61 3.01 -10.42 -2.06
C PHE A 61 2.48 -9.95 -0.70
N VAL A 62 1.19 -10.11 -0.45
CA VAL A 62 0.54 -9.75 0.82
C VAL A 62 1.15 -10.52 1.99
N ASN A 63 1.33 -11.84 1.86
CA ASN A 63 1.95 -12.65 2.89
C ASN A 63 3.38 -12.18 3.21
N ARG A 64 4.18 -11.91 2.18
CA ARG A 64 5.54 -11.36 2.36
C ARG A 64 5.52 -10.01 3.07
N LEU A 65 4.56 -9.15 2.75
CA LEU A 65 4.42 -7.85 3.43
C LEU A 65 4.08 -8.04 4.91
N MET A 66 3.20 -8.98 5.25
CA MET A 66 2.90 -9.31 6.66
C MET A 66 4.13 -9.84 7.41
N ASP A 67 4.95 -10.65 6.75
CA ASP A 67 6.21 -11.15 7.30
C ASP A 67 7.19 -10.01 7.57
N GLU A 68 7.37 -9.11 6.59
CA GLU A 68 8.27 -7.97 6.69
C GLU A 68 7.85 -6.97 7.79
N LEU A 69 6.54 -6.75 7.93
CA LEU A 69 5.97 -5.92 8.99
C LEU A 69 5.98 -6.61 10.37
N GLU A 70 6.44 -7.85 10.45
CA GLU A 70 6.48 -8.68 11.67
C GLU A 70 5.11 -8.76 12.36
N LEU A 71 4.04 -8.86 11.57
CA LEU A 71 2.68 -8.87 12.10
C LEU A 71 2.43 -10.10 12.97
N SER A 72 1.87 -9.85 14.17
CA SER A 72 1.35 -10.90 15.05
C SER A 72 0.21 -11.68 14.39
N THR A 73 -0.13 -12.86 14.93
CA THR A 73 -1.24 -13.68 14.40
C THR A 73 -2.54 -12.88 14.27
N ARG A 74 -2.89 -12.09 15.29
CA ARG A 74 -4.09 -11.24 15.28
C ARG A 74 -4.02 -10.16 14.18
N ALA A 75 -2.87 -9.51 14.03
CA ALA A 75 -2.65 -8.50 12.99
C ALA A 75 -2.75 -9.12 11.58
N ARG A 76 -2.28 -10.35 11.40
CA ARG A 76 -2.38 -11.08 10.11
C ARG A 76 -3.81 -11.44 9.75
N GLU A 77 -4.62 -11.87 10.71
CA GLU A 77 -6.06 -12.11 10.48
C GLU A 77 -6.74 -10.83 9.99
N LEU A 78 -6.51 -9.72 10.71
CA LEU A 78 -7.07 -8.41 10.37
C LEU A 78 -6.63 -7.94 8.98
N ALA A 79 -5.33 -8.07 8.69
CA ALA A 79 -4.76 -7.71 7.39
C ALA A 79 -5.36 -8.55 6.25
N ASN A 80 -5.56 -9.85 6.45
CA ASN A 80 -6.16 -10.74 5.44
C ASN A 80 -7.63 -10.37 5.20
N ASP A 81 -8.40 -10.18 6.27
CA ASP A 81 -9.81 -9.80 6.16
C ASP A 81 -9.97 -8.46 5.44
N ALA A 82 -9.13 -7.48 5.78
CA ALA A 82 -9.09 -6.18 5.13
C ALA A 82 -8.71 -6.28 3.65
N PHE A 83 -7.67 -7.04 3.32
CA PHE A 83 -7.26 -7.26 1.93
C PHE A 83 -8.38 -7.91 1.11
N LEU A 84 -9.00 -8.97 1.63
CA LEU A 84 -10.13 -9.64 0.98
C LEU A 84 -11.36 -8.74 0.86
N ARG A 85 -11.59 -7.84 1.82
CA ARG A 85 -12.63 -6.81 1.74
C ARG A 85 -12.33 -5.81 0.62
N GLY A 86 -11.09 -5.32 0.53
CA GLY A 86 -10.64 -4.44 -0.53
C GLY A 86 -10.76 -5.05 -1.92
N ARG A 87 -10.51 -6.37 -2.02
CA ARG A 87 -10.63 -7.12 -3.27
C ARG A 87 -12.05 -7.36 -3.74
N ARG A 88 -13.05 -7.31 -2.86
CA ARG A 88 -14.44 -7.32 -3.32
C ARG A 88 -14.64 -5.98 -4.04
N LYS A 89 -15.25 -5.95 -5.24
CA LYS A 89 -15.51 -4.75 -6.10
C LYS A 89 -16.41 -3.66 -5.45
N GLN A 90 -16.33 -3.52 -4.14
CA GLN A 90 -17.16 -2.72 -3.26
C GLN A 90 -16.29 -1.91 -2.28
N LEU A 91 -14.97 -1.85 -2.46
CA LEU A 91 -14.15 -0.95 -1.65
C LEU A 91 -14.54 0.50 -1.98
N ASP A 92 -15.23 1.12 -1.03
CA ASP A 92 -15.42 2.56 -1.03
C ASP A 92 -14.12 3.22 -0.54
N ILE A 93 -13.26 3.55 -1.50
CA ILE A 93 -11.97 4.19 -1.22
C ILE A 93 -12.15 5.53 -0.49
N ASP A 94 -13.21 6.28 -0.81
CA ASP A 94 -13.46 7.59 -0.21
C ASP A 94 -13.86 7.42 1.27
N ALA A 95 -14.62 6.36 1.59
CA ALA A 95 -14.93 6.00 2.98
C ALA A 95 -13.69 5.53 3.77
N GLU A 96 -12.79 4.73 3.18
CA GLU A 96 -11.53 4.33 3.85
C GLU A 96 -10.64 5.55 4.14
N ILE A 97 -10.51 6.45 3.16
CA ILE A 97 -9.78 7.70 3.30
C ILE A 97 -10.40 8.55 4.40
N ALA A 98 -11.72 8.72 4.40
CA ALA A 98 -12.42 9.48 5.43
C ALA A 98 -12.24 8.88 6.83
N ARG A 99 -12.30 7.55 6.96
CA ARG A 99 -12.05 6.85 8.24
C ARG A 99 -10.64 7.14 8.75
N PHE A 100 -9.63 7.04 7.88
CA PHE A 100 -8.25 7.34 8.25
C PHE A 100 -8.06 8.81 8.63
N LEU A 101 -8.63 9.73 7.83
CA LEU A 101 -8.50 11.17 8.04
C LEU A 101 -9.24 11.70 9.28
N ALA A 102 -10.30 11.00 9.71
CA ALA A 102 -10.99 11.30 10.96
C ALA A 102 -10.07 11.09 12.18
N ARG A 103 -9.13 10.15 12.09
CA ARG A 103 -8.14 9.90 13.15
C ARG A 103 -6.87 10.73 12.97
N TYR A 104 -6.42 10.88 11.73
CA TYR A 104 -5.19 11.58 11.36
C TYR A 104 -5.48 12.69 10.34
N PRO A 105 -5.52 13.97 10.76
CA PRO A 105 -5.81 15.07 9.85
C PRO A 105 -4.84 15.15 8.66
N LYS A 106 -5.28 15.78 7.57
CA LYS A 106 -4.43 15.99 6.39
C LYS A 106 -3.13 16.70 6.75
N GLY A 107 -2.03 16.26 6.14
CA GLY A 107 -0.70 16.83 6.34
C GLY A 107 0.07 16.28 7.55
N THR A 108 -0.50 15.36 8.33
CA THR A 108 0.26 14.71 9.41
C THR A 108 1.26 13.69 8.87
N PRO A 109 2.27 13.30 9.68
CA PRO A 109 3.22 12.26 9.32
C PRO A 109 2.56 10.91 9.01
N GLU A 110 1.45 10.55 9.64
CA GLU A 110 0.73 9.30 9.41
C GLU A 110 0.08 9.26 8.03
N VAL A 111 -0.54 10.37 7.60
CA VAL A 111 -1.10 10.51 6.24
C VAL A 111 0.01 10.43 5.20
N THR A 112 1.12 11.12 5.43
CA THR A 112 2.28 11.07 4.53
C THR A 112 2.87 9.66 4.44
N ARG A 113 2.99 8.98 5.58
CA ARG A 113 3.49 7.60 5.68
C ARG A 113 2.60 6.61 4.94
N LEU A 114 1.28 6.68 5.16
CA LEU A 114 0.32 5.82 4.46
C LEU A 114 0.38 6.05 2.95
N TYR A 115 0.35 7.33 2.52
CA TYR A 115 0.43 7.69 1.11
C TYR A 115 1.71 7.12 0.47
N ASP A 116 2.85 7.38 1.09
CA ASP A 116 4.15 6.97 0.60
C ASP A 116 4.29 5.46 0.46
N SER A 117 3.81 4.71 1.46
CA SER A 117 3.88 3.26 1.45
C SER A 117 2.95 2.65 0.41
N VAL A 118 1.72 3.14 0.26
CA VAL A 118 0.78 2.63 -0.74
C VAL A 118 1.30 2.86 -2.16
N VAL A 119 1.83 4.05 -2.46
CA VAL A 119 2.41 4.34 -3.79
C VAL A 119 3.65 3.47 -4.07
N ARG A 120 4.54 3.28 -3.08
CA ARG A 120 5.71 2.39 -3.22
C ARG A 120 5.31 0.94 -3.47
N LEU A 121 4.34 0.43 -2.71
CA LEU A 121 3.86 -0.94 -2.83
C LEU A 121 3.17 -1.19 -4.17
N ALA A 122 2.35 -0.25 -4.63
CA ALA A 122 1.70 -0.31 -5.95
C ALA A 122 2.71 -0.29 -7.11
N ALA A 123 3.86 0.36 -6.92
CA ALA A 123 4.93 0.46 -7.91
C ALA A 123 5.96 -0.68 -7.87
N ALA A 124 5.84 -1.62 -6.91
CA ALA A 124 6.92 -2.55 -6.56
C ALA A 124 7.30 -3.54 -7.67
N ASP A 125 6.37 -3.88 -8.56
CA ASP A 125 6.61 -4.76 -9.71
C ASP A 125 7.06 -4.01 -10.97
N LEU A 126 7.29 -2.69 -10.86
CA LEU A 126 7.59 -1.77 -11.95
C LEU A 126 6.52 -1.75 -13.06
N ARG A 127 5.28 -2.15 -12.75
CA ARG A 127 4.17 -2.22 -13.69
C ARG A 127 2.90 -1.64 -13.08
N LEU A 128 2.79 -0.32 -13.11
CA LEU A 128 1.53 0.34 -12.77
C LEU A 128 0.54 0.21 -13.93
N ARG A 129 -0.56 -0.52 -13.72
CA ARG A 129 -1.63 -0.68 -14.70
C ARG A 129 -2.56 0.54 -14.74
N PRO A 130 -3.36 0.73 -15.80
CA PRO A 130 -4.26 1.88 -15.91
C PRO A 130 -5.29 1.97 -14.77
N GLY A 131 -5.88 0.85 -14.34
CA GLY A 131 -6.83 0.83 -13.23
C GLY A 131 -6.18 1.23 -11.90
N GLU A 132 -5.03 0.65 -11.59
CA GLU A 132 -4.21 1.03 -10.42
C GLU A 132 -3.81 2.50 -10.44
N ARG A 133 -3.47 3.05 -11.62
CA ARG A 133 -3.15 4.47 -11.77
C ARG A 133 -4.33 5.37 -11.42
N VAL A 134 -5.52 5.07 -11.94
CA VAL A 134 -6.76 5.82 -11.60
C VAL A 134 -7.09 5.70 -10.12
N PHE A 135 -6.88 4.52 -9.52
CA PHE A 135 -7.02 4.31 -8.08
C PHE A 135 -6.07 5.21 -7.29
N LEU A 136 -4.79 5.25 -7.65
CA LEU A 136 -3.79 6.10 -6.98
C LEU A 136 -4.10 7.59 -7.14
N GLU A 137 -4.62 8.02 -8.28
CA GLU A 137 -5.04 9.42 -8.49
C GLU A 137 -6.17 9.82 -7.54
N ARG A 138 -7.20 8.97 -7.39
CA ARG A 138 -8.28 9.19 -6.41
C ARG A 138 -7.75 9.19 -4.98
N PHE A 139 -6.90 8.22 -4.65
CA PHE A 139 -6.28 8.11 -3.33
C PHE A 139 -5.46 9.36 -2.96
N THR A 140 -4.61 9.81 -3.90
CA THR A 140 -3.77 11.01 -3.77
C THR A 140 -4.64 12.24 -3.49
N ALA A 141 -5.68 12.45 -4.31
CA ALA A 141 -6.57 13.59 -4.16
C ALA A 141 -7.36 13.54 -2.85
N GLY A 142 -7.87 12.37 -2.44
CA GLY A 142 -8.63 12.19 -1.21
C GLY A 142 -7.82 12.55 0.03
N LEU A 143 -6.54 12.16 0.08
CA LEU A 143 -5.61 12.53 1.16
C LEU A 143 -5.18 14.01 1.12
N GLY A 144 -5.48 14.74 0.05
CA GLY A 144 -5.18 16.16 -0.11
C GLY A 144 -3.82 16.46 -0.76
N PHE A 145 -3.18 15.47 -1.38
CA PHE A 145 -1.98 15.69 -2.19
C PHE A 145 -2.34 16.13 -3.61
N SER A 146 -1.43 16.85 -4.27
CA SER A 146 -1.64 17.28 -5.65
C SER A 146 -1.37 16.14 -6.65
N PRO A 147 -1.98 16.17 -7.85
CA PRO A 147 -1.65 15.21 -8.91
C PRO A 147 -0.16 15.20 -9.26
N VAL A 148 0.50 16.37 -9.19
CA VAL A 148 1.95 16.49 -9.41
C VAL A 148 2.76 15.71 -8.37
N ALA A 149 2.29 15.64 -7.12
CA ALA A 149 2.95 14.85 -6.08
C ALA A 149 2.96 13.36 -6.42
N LEU A 150 1.88 12.83 -7.02
CA LEU A 150 1.85 11.44 -7.50
C LEU A 150 2.87 11.21 -8.62
N GLU A 151 2.96 12.11 -9.60
CA GLU A 151 3.94 11.97 -10.69
C GLU A 151 5.38 11.99 -10.21
N VAL A 152 5.70 12.93 -9.32
CA VAL A 152 7.05 13.01 -8.72
C VAL A 152 7.35 11.73 -7.96
N LYS A 153 6.39 11.22 -7.18
CA LYS A 153 6.56 9.99 -6.40
C LYS A 153 6.78 8.79 -7.30
N LEU A 154 5.94 8.60 -8.32
CA LEU A 154 6.07 7.49 -9.27
C LEU A 154 7.42 7.51 -9.98
N LYS A 155 7.93 8.69 -10.38
CA LYS A 155 9.29 8.81 -10.94
C LYS A 155 10.40 8.40 -9.97
N GLN A 156 10.21 8.62 -8.67
CA GLN A 156 11.19 8.24 -7.65
C GLN A 156 11.15 6.73 -7.36
N VAL A 157 9.97 6.11 -7.37
CA VAL A 157 9.80 4.70 -6.97
C VAL A 157 9.82 3.74 -8.16
N MET A 158 9.55 4.23 -9.37
CA MET A 158 9.69 3.50 -10.63
C MET A 158 10.73 4.21 -11.50
N PRO A 159 12.05 3.99 -11.27
CA PRO A 159 13.05 4.56 -12.15
C PRO A 159 12.80 4.07 -13.58
N ALA A 160 12.88 4.99 -14.54
CA ALA A 160 12.75 4.64 -15.96
C ALA A 160 13.77 3.53 -16.28
N ALA A 161 13.34 2.53 -17.07
CA ALA A 161 14.27 1.53 -17.58
C ALA A 161 15.45 2.25 -18.26
N PRO A 162 16.70 1.82 -18.03
CA PRO A 162 17.85 2.41 -18.70
C PRO A 162 17.60 2.34 -20.22
N PRO A 163 18.03 3.36 -20.99
CA PRO A 163 17.89 3.33 -22.43
C PRO A 163 18.55 2.04 -22.95
N LYS A 164 17.83 1.31 -23.79
CA LYS A 164 18.42 0.18 -24.52
C LYS A 164 19.52 0.75 -25.43
N THR A 165 20.78 0.60 -25.02
CA THR A 165 21.95 0.76 -25.92
C THR A 165 21.91 -0.26 -27.02
#